data_AF-A0A379IVF8-F1
#
_entry.id   AF-A0A379IVF8-F1
#
_cell.length_a   1.000
_cell.length_b   1.000
_cell.length_c   1.000
_cell.angle_alpha   90.00
_cell.angle_beta   90.00
_cell.angle_gamma   90.00
#
_symmetry.space_group_name_H-M   'P 1'
#
loop_
_entity.id
_entity.type
_entity.pdbx_description
1 polymer ?
#
loop_
_entity_poly.entity_id
_entity_poly.type
_entity_poly.pdbx_seq_one_letter_code
_entity_poly.pdbx_strand_id
1 'polypeptide(L)'
;MALINCGECDRMASDQAVACPHCGAPIAKQTATVQMHPAQAMSRNVGFWLGVGIFLFPVIFVWFLLRQGHSTTSRVIGFAWFAVMVVGMASGERQSSKAVAPVANQSQPARVAAPVAPLFEVSAQQLAQAYGRNTVAADQQFKGKRFRITGVVEAINTDMFGNPYVTLRGGVNQFMEPQFELDDAHANYAAGLQSGMRISLICTGRGDVAKTPMSKDCEPAN
;
A
#
# COMPACT_ATOMS: atom_id res chain seq x y z
N MET A 1 -48.00 -8.71 37.96
CA MET A 1 -47.64 -10.11 38.25
C MET A 1 -46.64 -10.51 37.20
N ALA A 2 -45.35 -10.54 37.53
CA ALA A 2 -44.33 -10.99 36.60
C ALA A 2 -44.13 -12.49 36.78
N LEU A 3 -44.05 -13.22 35.66
CA LEU A 3 -43.64 -14.62 35.67
C LEU A 3 -42.12 -14.65 35.73
N ILE A 4 -41.57 -15.33 36.73
CA ILE A 4 -40.12 -15.56 36.90
C ILE A 4 -39.83 -17.05 36.79
N ASN A 5 -38.64 -17.40 36.33
CA ASN A 5 -38.20 -18.80 36.31
C ASN A 5 -37.68 -19.18 37.70
N CYS A 6 -38.15 -20.32 38.21
CA CYS A 6 -37.65 -20.84 39.48
C CYS A 6 -36.22 -21.34 39.31
N GLY A 7 -35.27 -20.81 40.08
CA GLY A 7 -33.85 -21.20 40.01
C GLY A 7 -33.52 -22.65 40.42
N GLU A 8 -34.49 -23.46 40.84
CA GLU A 8 -34.27 -24.89 41.13
C GLU A 8 -34.87 -25.83 40.08
N CYS A 9 -36.02 -25.49 39.50
CA CYS A 9 -36.70 -26.36 38.54
C CYS A 9 -36.90 -25.73 37.15
N ASP A 10 -36.44 -24.50 36.94
CA ASP A 10 -36.54 -23.69 35.72
C ASP A 10 -37.95 -23.51 35.16
N ARG A 11 -38.99 -23.84 35.93
CA ARG A 11 -40.39 -23.62 35.57
C ARG A 11 -40.85 -22.23 35.99
N MET A 12 -41.74 -21.67 35.18
CA MET A 12 -42.33 -20.36 35.42
C MET A 12 -43.22 -20.38 36.67
N ALA A 13 -43.01 -19.44 37.57
CA ALA A 13 -43.81 -19.21 38.75
C ALA A 13 -44.07 -17.70 38.92
N SER A 14 -45.15 -17.34 39.61
CA SER A 14 -45.41 -15.93 39.92
C SER A 14 -44.39 -15.43 40.94
N ASP A 15 -43.89 -14.22 40.71
CA ASP A 15 -43.04 -13.45 41.62
C ASP A 15 -43.66 -13.15 42.99
N GLN A 16 -44.98 -13.34 43.14
CA GLN A 16 -45.72 -13.16 44.40
C GLN A 16 -46.00 -14.48 45.15
N ALA A 17 -45.62 -15.63 44.58
CA ALA A 17 -45.84 -16.91 45.24
C ALA A 17 -44.84 -17.11 46.39
N VAL A 18 -45.29 -17.64 47.53
CA VAL A 18 -44.41 -17.94 48.69
C VAL A 18 -43.43 -19.07 48.34
N ALA A 19 -43.87 -20.04 47.55
CA ALA A 19 -43.08 -21.18 47.09
C ALA A 19 -43.45 -21.56 45.64
N CYS A 20 -42.50 -22.17 44.92
CA CYS A 20 -42.75 -22.65 43.56
C CYS A 20 -43.79 -23.79 43.59
N PRO A 21 -44.87 -23.74 42.79
CA PRO A 21 -45.89 -24.79 42.76
C PRO A 21 -45.39 -26.11 42.16
N HIS A 22 -44.22 -26.11 41.51
CA HIS A 22 -43.66 -27.31 40.87
C HIS A 22 -42.63 -28.05 41.73
N CYS A 23 -41.78 -27.34 42.48
CA CYS A 23 -40.72 -27.95 43.28
C CYS A 23 -40.73 -27.58 44.76
N GLY A 24 -41.60 -26.65 45.20
CA GLY A 24 -41.69 -26.22 46.59
C GLY A 24 -40.56 -25.27 47.04
N ALA A 25 -39.62 -24.90 46.15
CA ALA A 25 -38.54 -23.99 46.49
C ALA A 25 -39.06 -22.59 46.86
N PRO A 26 -38.52 -21.94 47.91
CA PRO A 26 -38.98 -20.64 48.37
C PRO A 26 -38.58 -19.52 47.39
N ILE A 27 -39.58 -18.84 46.82
CA ILE A 27 -39.36 -17.77 45.81
C ILE A 27 -38.74 -16.51 46.46
N ALA A 28 -39.04 -16.26 47.75
CA ALA A 28 -38.51 -15.11 48.50
C ALA A 28 -36.97 -15.05 48.57
N LYS A 29 -36.26 -16.17 48.37
CA LYS A 29 -34.79 -16.18 48.29
C LYS A 29 -34.24 -15.80 46.90
N GLN A 30 -35.03 -15.91 45.84
CA GLN A 30 -34.59 -15.72 44.45
C GLN A 30 -34.66 -14.25 44.01
N THR A 31 -35.52 -13.45 44.62
CA THR A 31 -35.58 -12.00 44.40
C THR A 31 -34.41 -11.24 45.03
N ALA A 32 -33.71 -11.82 46.01
CA ALA A 32 -32.52 -11.22 46.62
C ALA A 32 -31.27 -11.27 45.71
N THR A 33 -31.23 -12.18 44.74
CA THR A 33 -30.12 -12.29 43.77
C THR A 33 -30.27 -11.40 42.54
N VAL A 34 -31.37 -10.65 42.43
CA VAL A 34 -31.52 -9.59 41.41
C VAL A 34 -31.10 -8.24 42.01
N GLN A 35 -29.95 -8.22 42.69
CA GLN A 35 -29.25 -6.98 43.01
C GLN A 35 -28.49 -6.53 41.76
N MET A 36 -29.01 -5.43 41.22
CA MET A 36 -28.44 -4.52 40.25
C MET A 36 -26.92 -4.38 40.47
N HIS A 37 -26.12 -5.08 39.66
CA HIS A 37 -24.69 -4.85 39.62
C HIS A 37 -24.44 -3.53 38.87
N PRO A 38 -23.88 -2.49 39.50
CA PRO A 38 -23.37 -1.35 38.75
C PRO A 38 -22.25 -1.87 37.84
N ALA A 39 -22.32 -1.51 36.55
CA ALA A 39 -21.36 -1.91 35.53
C ALA A 39 -19.93 -1.63 36.01
N GLN A 40 -19.20 -2.67 36.39
CA GLN A 40 -17.79 -2.56 36.69
C GLN A 40 -17.07 -2.19 35.38
N ALA A 41 -16.53 -0.98 35.32
CA ALA A 41 -15.63 -0.56 34.26
C ALA A 41 -14.35 -1.40 34.36
N MET A 42 -14.35 -2.54 33.68
CA MET A 42 -13.18 -3.37 33.50
C MET A 42 -12.17 -2.57 32.66
N SER A 43 -11.18 -1.97 33.31
CA SER A 43 -9.99 -1.40 32.67
C SER A 43 -9.25 -2.53 31.97
N ARG A 44 -9.63 -2.82 30.73
CA ARG A 44 -8.88 -3.72 29.85
C ARG A 44 -7.72 -2.89 29.31
N ASN A 45 -6.52 -3.17 29.80
CA ASN A 45 -5.31 -2.58 29.24
C ASN A 45 -5.33 -2.77 27.72
N VAL A 46 -5.14 -1.66 27.01
CA VAL A 46 -4.98 -1.65 25.56
C VAL A 46 -3.75 -2.50 25.23
N GLY A 47 -3.98 -3.66 24.63
CA GLY A 47 -2.92 -4.59 24.28
C GLY A 47 -1.89 -3.90 23.39
N PHE A 48 -0.61 -4.21 23.58
CA PHE A 48 0.52 -3.75 22.77
C PHE A 48 0.23 -3.80 21.25
N TRP A 49 -0.54 -4.81 20.82
CA TRP A 49 -1.02 -5.00 19.45
C TRP A 49 -1.95 -3.90 18.91
N LEU A 50 -2.74 -3.25 19.78
CA LEU A 50 -3.54 -2.08 19.40
C LEU A 50 -2.64 -0.89 19.04
N GLY A 51 -1.55 -0.70 19.80
CA GLY A 51 -0.55 0.34 19.52
C GLY A 51 0.16 0.14 18.20
N VAL A 52 0.55 -1.10 17.87
CA VAL A 52 1.18 -1.44 16.59
C VAL A 52 0.24 -1.16 15.41
N GLY A 53 -1.06 -1.47 15.57
CA GLY A 53 -2.07 -1.18 14.54
C GLY A 53 -2.25 0.32 14.26
N ILE A 54 -2.17 1.17 15.28
CA ILE A 54 -2.27 2.65 15.14
C ILE A 54 -1.12 3.20 14.30
N PHE A 55 0.08 2.63 14.45
CA PHE A 55 1.27 3.07 13.72
C PHE A 55 1.24 2.65 12.24
N LEU A 56 0.80 1.41 11.96
CA LEU A 56 0.86 0.81 10.61
C LEU A 56 -0.26 1.29 9.68
N PHE A 57 -1.44 1.62 10.22
CA PHE A 57 -2.60 2.03 9.41
C PHE A 57 -3.34 3.25 9.99
N PRO A 58 -2.70 4.42 10.00
CA PRO A 58 -3.27 5.63 10.62
C PRO A 58 -4.61 6.06 10.00
N VAL A 59 -4.81 5.86 8.69
CA VAL A 59 -6.05 6.22 7.98
C VAL A 59 -7.24 5.36 8.43
N ILE A 60 -7.03 4.06 8.64
CA ILE A 60 -8.07 3.14 9.14
C ILE A 60 -8.46 3.51 10.57
N PHE A 61 -7.48 3.93 11.39
CA PHE A 61 -7.71 4.31 12.78
C PHE A 61 -8.44 5.65 12.92
N VAL A 62 -8.16 6.62 12.05
CA VAL A 62 -8.92 7.89 11.97
C VAL A 62 -10.39 7.63 11.60
N TRP A 63 -10.64 6.75 10.63
CA TRP A 63 -12.01 6.32 10.29
C TRP A 63 -12.70 5.62 11.48
N PHE A 64 -11.96 4.80 12.24
CA PHE A 64 -12.46 4.11 13.44
C PHE A 64 -12.77 5.07 14.60
N LEU A 65 -11.95 6.11 14.82
CA LEU A 65 -12.18 7.15 15.84
C LEU A 65 -13.44 8.00 15.58
N LEU A 66 -13.87 8.08 14.32
CA LEU A 66 -15.10 8.76 13.91
C LEU A 66 -16.36 7.92 14.16
N ARG A 67 -16.22 6.62 14.48
CA ARG A 67 -17.33 5.75 14.89
C ARG A 67 -17.85 6.16 16.28
N GLN A 68 -19.17 6.09 16.48
CA GLN A 68 -19.79 6.50 17.75
C GLN A 68 -19.42 5.55 18.90
N GLY A 69 -18.98 6.09 20.03
CA GLY A 69 -18.58 5.33 21.22
C GLY A 69 -17.22 5.69 21.83
N HIS A 70 -16.38 6.49 21.15
CA HIS A 70 -15.06 6.91 21.66
C HIS A 70 -15.05 8.32 22.26
N SER A 71 -14.34 8.48 23.38
CA SER A 71 -14.21 9.73 24.13
C SER A 71 -13.53 10.82 23.30
N THR A 72 -13.99 12.07 23.41
CA THR A 72 -13.46 13.24 22.69
C THR A 72 -11.95 13.42 22.91
N THR A 73 -11.43 13.06 24.08
CA THR A 73 -9.99 13.08 24.40
C THR A 73 -9.18 12.13 23.51
N SER A 74 -9.71 10.93 23.22
CA SER A 74 -9.03 9.96 22.34
C SER A 74 -8.97 10.41 20.89
N ARG A 75 -9.98 11.17 20.43
CA ARG A 75 -10.01 11.77 19.09
C ARG A 75 -8.93 12.83 18.94
N VAL A 76 -8.80 13.74 19.91
CA VAL A 76 -7.80 14.83 19.88
C VAL A 76 -6.38 14.26 19.85
N ILE A 77 -6.08 13.25 20.67
CA ILE A 77 -4.75 12.61 20.71
C ILE A 77 -4.45 11.91 19.37
N GLY A 78 -5.43 11.21 18.79
CA GLY A 78 -5.27 10.55 17.49
C GLY A 78 -5.00 11.51 16.34
N PHE A 79 -5.75 12.61 16.24
CA PHE A 79 -5.53 13.63 15.21
C PHE A 79 -4.21 14.40 15.40
N ALA A 80 -3.82 14.69 16.64
CA ALA A 80 -2.53 15.34 16.93
C ALA A 80 -1.34 14.45 16.51
N TRP A 81 -1.39 13.15 16.82
CA TRP A 81 -0.37 12.19 16.40
C TRP A 81 -0.30 12.04 14.88
N PHE A 82 -1.46 11.97 14.20
CA PHE A 82 -1.53 11.92 12.74
C PHE A 82 -0.92 13.18 12.09
N ALA A 83 -1.23 14.37 12.61
CA ALA A 83 -0.68 15.63 12.11
C ALA A 83 0.85 15.67 12.26
N VAL A 84 1.41 15.20 13.39
CA VAL A 84 2.86 15.11 13.58
C VAL A 84 3.50 14.14 12.59
N MET A 85 2.88 12.98 12.32
CA MET A 85 3.36 12.02 11.33
C MET A 85 3.36 12.58 9.90
N VAL A 86 2.29 13.29 9.52
CA VAL A 86 2.19 13.95 8.21
C VAL A 86 3.22 15.05 8.05
N VAL A 87 3.45 15.88 9.09
CA VAL A 87 4.45 16.95 9.05
C VAL A 87 5.88 16.39 9.01
N GLY A 88 6.14 15.27 9.69
CA GLY A 88 7.42 14.56 9.62
C GLY A 88 7.74 14.03 8.22
N MET A 89 6.74 13.49 7.50
CA MET A 89 6.91 13.01 6.13
C MET A 89 7.00 14.13 5.09
N ALA A 90 6.44 15.32 5.37
CA ALA A 90 6.56 16.49 4.50
C ALA A 90 7.89 17.25 4.64
N SER A 91 8.73 16.88 5.62
CA SER A 91 9.99 17.58 5.95
C SER A 91 11.25 16.83 5.49
N GLY A 92 11.10 15.60 4.98
CA GLY A 92 12.19 14.85 4.36
C GLY A 92 12.27 15.14 2.86
N GLU A 93 13.43 15.63 2.43
CA GLU A 93 13.85 15.81 1.02
C GLU A 93 13.44 17.13 0.32
N ARG A 94 14.02 18.22 0.81
CA ARG A 94 14.45 19.32 -0.08
C ARG A 94 15.97 19.49 0.02
N GLN A 95 16.71 18.74 -0.80
CA GLN A 95 18.11 19.05 -1.07
C GLN A 95 18.35 19.26 -2.57
N SER A 96 18.56 20.55 -2.88
CA SER A 96 19.52 21.05 -3.85
C SER A 96 19.22 20.91 -5.34
N SER A 97 18.32 21.75 -5.84
CA SER A 97 18.43 22.30 -7.19
C SER A 97 19.78 23.03 -7.34
N LYS A 98 20.65 22.55 -8.22
CA LYS A 98 21.80 23.31 -8.70
C LYS A 98 21.57 23.72 -10.16
N ALA A 99 21.81 25.01 -10.40
CA ALA A 99 21.34 25.79 -11.53
C ALA A 99 21.81 25.31 -12.91
N VAL A 100 20.90 25.48 -13.87
CA VAL A 100 21.12 25.46 -15.32
C VAL A 100 21.95 26.68 -15.73
N ALA A 101 22.99 26.46 -16.55
CA ALA A 101 23.57 27.50 -17.40
C ALA A 101 23.07 27.28 -18.85
N PRO A 102 22.73 28.34 -19.61
CA PRO A 102 22.35 28.20 -21.01
C PRO A 102 23.62 28.16 -21.85
N VAL A 103 23.78 27.14 -22.69
CA VAL A 103 24.77 27.16 -23.77
C VAL A 103 24.08 26.90 -25.08
N ALA A 104 24.40 27.81 -26.00
CA ALA A 104 23.73 28.08 -27.25
C ALA A 104 23.78 26.93 -28.27
N ASN A 105 22.74 26.96 -29.11
CA ASN A 105 22.56 26.31 -30.39
C ASN A 105 23.84 26.21 -31.22
N GLN A 106 24.35 24.99 -31.47
CA GLN A 106 25.25 24.69 -32.58
C GLN A 106 24.91 23.33 -33.20
N SER A 107 24.26 23.39 -34.36
CA SER A 107 24.08 22.27 -35.27
C SER A 107 25.42 21.93 -35.94
N GLN A 108 25.98 20.76 -35.67
CA GLN A 108 26.98 20.13 -36.55
C GLN A 108 26.80 18.60 -36.60
N PRO A 109 27.17 17.99 -37.74
CA PRO A 109 26.61 16.72 -38.23
C PRO A 109 27.31 15.49 -37.65
N ALA A 110 26.59 14.37 -37.68
CA ALA A 110 26.98 13.05 -37.22
C ALA A 110 28.42 12.65 -37.61
N ARG A 111 29.30 12.46 -36.59
CA ARG A 111 30.31 11.39 -36.63
C ARG A 111 30.91 11.03 -35.27
N VAL A 112 30.91 9.71 -35.06
CA VAL A 112 31.72 8.90 -34.13
C VAL A 112 31.28 8.92 -32.66
N ALA A 113 30.39 7.98 -32.36
CA ALA A 113 30.14 7.49 -31.01
C ALA A 113 31.47 7.09 -30.35
N ALA A 114 31.83 7.80 -29.27
CA ALA A 114 32.75 7.27 -28.29
C ALA A 114 32.19 5.93 -27.78
N PRO A 115 33.02 4.92 -27.45
CA PRO A 115 32.55 3.72 -26.80
C PRO A 115 31.99 4.09 -25.43
N VAL A 116 30.69 4.33 -25.37
CA VAL A 116 29.93 4.37 -24.13
C VAL A 116 30.22 3.04 -23.44
N ALA A 117 30.74 3.09 -22.22
CA ALA A 117 31.03 1.91 -21.41
C ALA A 117 29.86 0.90 -21.55
N PRO A 118 30.12 -0.41 -21.70
CA PRO A 118 29.08 -1.37 -22.08
C PRO A 118 28.06 -1.53 -20.95
N LEU A 119 27.10 -0.62 -20.91
CA LEU A 119 25.81 -0.82 -20.29
C LEU A 119 25.21 -2.00 -21.05
N PHE A 120 24.98 -3.08 -20.33
CA PHE A 120 24.38 -4.29 -20.87
C PHE A 120 23.13 -3.92 -21.67
N GLU A 121 23.15 -4.14 -22.98
CA GLU A 121 22.03 -3.82 -23.88
C GLU A 121 21.10 -5.03 -24.01
N VAL A 122 19.82 -4.80 -23.75
CA VAL A 122 18.78 -5.83 -23.82
C VAL A 122 17.57 -5.27 -24.56
N SER A 123 16.81 -6.14 -25.23
CA SER A 123 15.51 -5.75 -25.80
C SER A 123 14.37 -6.05 -24.83
N ALA A 124 13.27 -5.29 -24.92
CA ALA A 124 12.08 -5.54 -24.11
C ALA A 124 11.57 -6.99 -24.23
N GLN A 125 11.66 -7.56 -25.45
CA GLN A 125 11.35 -8.97 -25.72
C GLN A 125 12.25 -9.94 -24.97
N GLN A 126 13.57 -9.73 -25.02
CA GLN A 126 14.52 -10.60 -24.33
C GLN A 126 14.34 -10.54 -22.81
N LEU A 127 14.09 -9.34 -22.26
CA LEU A 127 13.80 -9.16 -20.85
C LEU A 127 12.56 -9.96 -20.43
N ALA A 128 11.44 -9.79 -21.14
CA ALA A 128 10.21 -10.50 -20.85
C ALA A 128 10.36 -12.03 -20.98
N GLN A 129 11.09 -12.50 -21.99
CA GLN A 129 11.37 -13.93 -22.14
C GLN A 129 12.25 -14.48 -21.03
N ALA A 130 13.26 -13.72 -20.57
CA ALA A 130 14.13 -14.17 -19.47
C ALA A 130 13.31 -14.40 -18.19
N TYR A 131 12.46 -13.44 -17.83
CA TYR A 131 11.55 -13.55 -16.68
C TYR A 131 10.48 -14.64 -16.86
N GLY A 132 9.98 -14.82 -18.09
CA GLY A 132 9.03 -15.90 -18.43
C GLY A 132 9.64 -17.29 -18.29
N ARG A 133 10.90 -17.48 -18.70
CA ARG A 133 11.61 -18.78 -18.63
C ARG A 133 12.05 -19.11 -17.21
N ASN A 134 12.70 -18.16 -16.53
CA ASN A 134 13.21 -18.36 -15.18
C ASN A 134 13.41 -17.02 -14.46
N THR A 135 12.42 -16.65 -13.64
CA THR A 135 12.45 -15.48 -12.76
C THR A 135 13.71 -15.40 -11.90
N VAL A 136 14.15 -16.51 -11.29
CA VAL A 136 15.28 -16.50 -10.34
C VAL A 136 16.59 -16.19 -11.06
N ALA A 137 16.79 -16.79 -12.24
CA ALA A 137 17.96 -16.50 -13.07
C ALA A 137 17.92 -15.08 -13.63
N ALA A 138 16.74 -14.60 -14.04
CA ALA A 138 16.55 -13.23 -14.52
C ALA A 138 16.85 -12.21 -13.41
N ASP A 139 16.37 -12.43 -12.18
CA ASP A 139 16.65 -11.55 -11.04
C ASP A 139 18.16 -11.44 -10.76
N GLN A 140 18.91 -12.54 -10.86
CA GLN A 140 20.37 -12.48 -10.72
C GLN A 140 21.04 -11.62 -11.81
N GLN A 141 20.42 -11.54 -13.00
CA GLN A 141 20.95 -10.81 -14.15
C GLN A 141 20.53 -9.34 -14.20
N PHE A 142 19.31 -9.02 -13.77
CA PHE A 142 18.69 -7.71 -13.99
C PHE A 142 18.38 -6.93 -12.72
N LYS A 143 18.04 -7.61 -11.62
CA LYS A 143 17.59 -6.94 -10.39
C LYS A 143 18.72 -6.14 -9.75
N GLY A 144 18.45 -4.88 -9.46
CA GLY A 144 19.42 -3.93 -8.90
C GLY A 144 20.53 -3.52 -9.87
N LYS A 145 20.50 -3.97 -11.13
CA LYS A 145 21.51 -3.63 -12.13
C LYS A 145 20.96 -2.61 -13.11
N ARG A 146 21.84 -1.71 -13.56
CA ARG A 146 21.52 -0.76 -14.63
C ARG A 146 21.82 -1.39 -15.98
N PHE A 147 20.86 -1.31 -16.89
CA PHE A 147 20.98 -1.82 -18.25
C PHE A 147 20.30 -0.89 -19.24
N ARG A 148 20.73 -0.93 -20.50
CA ARG A 148 20.09 -0.21 -21.58
C ARG A 148 19.03 -1.10 -22.19
N ILE A 149 17.80 -0.62 -22.24
CA ILE A 149 16.68 -1.31 -22.86
C ILE A 149 16.30 -0.60 -24.15
N THR A 150 16.05 -1.38 -25.21
CA THR A 150 15.49 -0.86 -26.46
C THR A 150 14.18 -1.56 -26.78
N GLY A 151 13.21 -0.79 -27.27
CA GLY A 151 11.89 -1.33 -27.58
C GLY A 151 11.00 -0.34 -28.32
N VAL A 152 9.81 -0.83 -28.66
CA VAL A 152 8.74 -0.01 -29.25
C VAL A 152 7.71 0.23 -28.17
N VAL A 153 7.31 1.48 -27.97
CA VAL A 153 6.28 1.85 -26.99
C VAL A 153 4.95 1.23 -27.38
N GLU A 154 4.34 0.45 -26.48
CA GLU A 154 2.95 -0.01 -26.66
C GLU A 154 1.99 1.00 -26.04
N ALA A 155 2.19 1.31 -24.77
CA ALA A 155 1.34 2.24 -24.03
C ALA A 155 2.16 3.10 -23.06
N ILE A 156 1.60 4.27 -22.74
CA ILE A 156 2.09 5.18 -21.72
C ILE A 156 0.94 5.35 -20.73
N ASN A 157 1.18 5.04 -19.46
CA ASN A 157 0.17 5.08 -18.41
C ASN A 157 0.74 5.75 -17.16
N THR A 158 -0.13 6.00 -16.19
CA THR A 158 0.24 6.58 -14.90
C THR A 158 -0.17 5.62 -13.79
N ASP A 159 0.69 5.45 -12.80
CA ASP A 159 0.37 4.63 -11.62
C ASP A 159 -0.65 5.33 -10.70
N MET A 160 -1.05 4.66 -9.61
CA MET A 160 -1.98 5.22 -8.61
C MET A 160 -1.41 6.43 -7.85
N PHE A 161 -0.10 6.68 -7.93
CA PHE A 161 0.61 7.75 -7.24
C PHE A 161 0.95 8.94 -8.16
N GLY A 162 0.65 8.84 -9.46
CA GLY A 162 0.90 9.90 -10.44
C GLY A 162 2.20 9.73 -11.24
N ASN A 163 2.95 8.66 -11.05
CA ASN A 163 4.20 8.44 -11.77
C ASN A 163 3.94 7.83 -13.16
N PRO A 164 4.49 8.44 -14.23
CA PRO A 164 4.35 7.89 -15.56
C PRO A 164 5.23 6.65 -15.75
N TYR A 165 4.65 5.61 -16.32
CA TYR A 165 5.38 4.43 -16.76
C TYR A 165 5.03 4.07 -18.20
N VAL A 166 5.99 3.44 -18.86
CA VAL A 166 5.90 3.06 -20.27
C VAL A 166 5.92 1.55 -20.37
N THR A 167 5.06 0.98 -21.21
CA THR A 167 5.13 -0.43 -21.58
C THR A 167 5.79 -0.55 -22.94
N LEU A 168 6.75 -1.46 -23.05
CA LEU A 168 7.42 -1.75 -24.32
C LEU A 168 6.91 -3.07 -24.88
N ARG A 169 6.66 -3.09 -26.20
CA ARG A 169 6.30 -4.30 -26.94
C ARG A 169 7.33 -5.38 -26.72
N GLY A 170 6.85 -6.58 -26.45
CA GLY A 170 7.70 -7.74 -26.28
C GLY A 170 7.39 -8.62 -25.09
N GLY A 171 6.34 -8.31 -24.34
CA GLY A 171 5.75 -9.23 -23.38
C GLY A 171 5.52 -10.61 -24.00
N VAL A 172 5.62 -11.66 -23.19
CA VAL A 172 5.27 -13.02 -23.60
C VAL A 172 3.79 -13.13 -24.00
N ASN A 173 2.97 -12.16 -23.59
CA ASN A 173 1.59 -11.93 -23.98
C ASN A 173 1.28 -10.42 -24.01
N GLN A 174 0.21 -10.05 -24.71
CA GLN A 174 -0.31 -8.67 -24.83
C GLN A 174 -0.73 -8.03 -23.49
N PHE A 175 -0.90 -8.84 -22.44
CA PHE A 175 -1.29 -8.38 -21.09
C PHE A 175 -0.12 -8.38 -20.09
N MET A 176 1.03 -8.92 -20.47
CA MET A 176 2.21 -9.08 -19.59
C MET A 176 3.43 -8.45 -20.24
N GLU A 177 3.30 -7.17 -20.55
CA GLU A 177 4.36 -6.38 -21.15
C GLU A 177 5.29 -5.81 -20.08
N PRO A 178 6.61 -5.80 -20.32
CA PRO A 178 7.56 -5.23 -19.39
C PRO A 178 7.27 -3.74 -19.18
N GLN A 179 7.27 -3.33 -17.92
CA GLN A 179 6.94 -1.98 -17.49
C GLN A 179 8.20 -1.23 -17.05
N PHE A 180 8.29 0.03 -17.48
CA PHE A 180 9.45 0.88 -17.26
C PHE A 180 8.97 2.20 -16.64
N GLU A 181 9.20 2.35 -15.34
CA GLU A 181 8.86 3.54 -14.57
C GLU A 181 9.95 4.59 -14.79
N LEU A 182 9.55 5.75 -15.32
CA LEU A 182 10.46 6.88 -15.54
C LEU A 182 10.82 7.51 -14.20
N ASP A 183 12.01 8.09 -14.11
CA ASP A 183 12.36 8.88 -12.93
C ASP A 183 11.59 10.22 -12.89
N ASP A 184 11.57 10.85 -11.71
CA ASP A 184 10.86 12.13 -11.52
C ASP A 184 11.44 13.25 -12.40
N ALA A 185 12.75 13.21 -12.66
CA ALA A 185 13.45 14.20 -13.47
C ALA A 185 13.01 14.18 -14.94
N HIS A 186 12.67 13.00 -15.46
CA HIS A 186 12.25 12.79 -16.84
C HIS A 186 10.76 12.42 -16.94
N ALA A 187 9.92 12.72 -15.93
CA ALA A 187 8.48 12.53 -16.01
C ALA A 187 7.84 13.23 -17.24
N ASN A 188 8.36 14.42 -17.61
CA ASN A 188 7.93 15.15 -18.80
C ASN A 188 8.31 14.46 -20.12
N TYR A 189 9.31 13.57 -20.13
CA TYR A 189 9.66 12.78 -21.31
C TYR A 189 8.48 11.90 -21.75
N ALA A 190 7.72 11.36 -20.79
CA ALA A 190 6.52 10.55 -21.06
C ALA A 190 5.48 11.29 -21.90
N ALA A 191 5.33 12.60 -21.71
CA ALA A 191 4.34 13.42 -22.41
C ALA A 191 4.64 13.55 -23.91
N GLY A 192 5.91 13.42 -24.31
CA GLY A 192 6.32 13.40 -25.71
C GLY A 192 6.27 12.01 -26.35
N LEU A 193 5.95 10.97 -25.57
CA LEU A 193 5.92 9.60 -26.08
C LEU A 193 4.58 9.26 -26.74
N GLN A 194 4.66 8.47 -27.81
CA GLN A 194 3.50 7.92 -28.51
C GLN A 194 3.68 6.42 -28.70
N SER A 195 2.56 5.70 -28.68
CA SER A 195 2.52 4.29 -29.07
C SER A 195 3.09 4.10 -30.48
N GLY A 196 3.92 3.07 -30.66
CA GLY A 196 4.61 2.78 -31.91
C GLY A 196 5.98 3.42 -32.06
N MET A 197 6.37 4.35 -31.18
CA MET A 197 7.71 4.94 -31.23
C MET A 197 8.77 3.96 -30.73
N ARG A 198 9.92 3.93 -31.41
CA ARG A 198 11.08 3.16 -30.96
C ARG A 198 11.91 4.04 -30.04
N ILE A 199 12.11 3.59 -28.80
CA ILE A 199 12.86 4.32 -27.78
C ILE A 199 13.96 3.46 -27.17
N SER A 200 14.94 4.13 -26.57
CA SER A 200 15.99 3.51 -25.78
C SER A 200 16.02 4.16 -24.41
N LEU A 201 16.03 3.36 -23.35
CA LEU A 201 16.07 3.84 -21.96
C LEU A 201 17.24 3.19 -21.21
N ILE A 202 17.80 3.87 -20.23
CA ILE A 202 18.70 3.28 -19.24
C ILE A 202 17.89 3.11 -17.96
N CYS A 203 17.71 1.88 -17.51
CA CYS A 203 16.83 1.56 -16.39
C CYS A 203 17.54 0.70 -15.35
N THR A 204 17.02 0.71 -14.12
CA THR A 204 17.41 -0.20 -13.05
C THR A 204 16.36 -1.29 -12.89
N GLY A 205 16.75 -2.56 -12.99
CA GLY A 205 15.80 -3.68 -12.85
C GLY A 205 15.27 -3.81 -11.42
N ARG A 206 13.95 -3.92 -11.25
CA ARG A 206 13.29 -4.10 -9.95
C ARG A 206 12.94 -5.56 -9.65
N GLY A 207 12.93 -6.41 -10.69
CA GLY A 207 12.45 -7.78 -10.63
C GLY A 207 11.17 -7.95 -11.43
N ASP A 208 10.40 -9.01 -11.18
CA ASP A 208 9.05 -9.17 -11.69
C ASP A 208 7.98 -9.04 -10.60
N VAL A 209 6.81 -8.57 -11.01
CA VAL A 209 5.58 -8.65 -10.22
C VAL A 209 4.61 -9.47 -11.05
N ALA A 210 4.13 -10.59 -10.51
CA ALA A 210 3.24 -11.52 -11.21
C ALA A 210 3.75 -11.88 -12.64
N LYS A 211 5.04 -12.26 -12.76
CA LYS A 211 5.71 -12.61 -14.03
C LYS A 211 5.91 -11.46 -15.03
N THR A 212 5.51 -10.25 -14.69
CA THR A 212 5.75 -9.06 -15.52
C THR A 212 7.02 -8.35 -15.07
N PRO A 213 8.05 -8.22 -15.92
CA PRO A 213 9.28 -7.51 -15.57
C PRO A 213 8.97 -6.04 -15.30
N MET A 214 9.54 -5.51 -14.20
CA MET A 214 9.43 -4.11 -13.84
C MET A 214 10.80 -3.50 -13.68
N SER A 215 10.96 -2.28 -14.20
CA SER A 215 12.16 -1.48 -14.04
C SER A 215 11.79 -0.09 -13.52
N LYS A 216 12.73 0.53 -12.82
CA LYS A 216 12.61 1.87 -12.23
C LYS A 216 13.81 2.73 -12.56
N ASP A 217 13.73 4.00 -12.21
CA ASP A 217 14.80 4.98 -12.44
C ASP A 217 15.19 5.00 -13.94
N CYS A 218 14.19 4.96 -14.83
CA CYS A 218 14.40 4.94 -16.27
C CYS A 218 14.63 6.34 -16.83
N GLU A 219 15.77 6.52 -17.51
CA GLU A 219 16.14 7.78 -18.19
C GLU A 219 16.32 7.55 -19.70
N PRO A 220 16.05 8.55 -20.56
CA PRO A 220 16.25 8.44 -22.00
C PRO A 220 17.73 8.20 -22.37
N ALA A 221 17.99 7.13 -23.13
CA ALA A 221 19.31 6.84 -23.68
C ALA A 221 19.44 7.51 -25.06
N ASN A 222 19.71 8.82 -25.08
CA ASN A 222 19.93 9.60 -26.30
C ASN A 222 21.14 9.11 -27.12
#